data_AF-A0A1H3VQC0-F1
#
_entry.id   AF-A0A1H3VQC0-F1
#
_cell.length_a   1.000
_cell.length_b   1.000
_cell.length_c   1.000
_cell.angle_alpha   90.00
_cell.angle_beta   90.00
_cell.angle_gamma   90.00
#
_symmetry.space_group_name_H-M   'P 1'
#
loop_
_entity.id
_entity.type
_entity.pdbx_description
1 polymer ?
#
loop_
_entity_poly.entity_id
_entity_poly.type
_entity_poly.pdbx_seq_one_letter_code
_entity_poly.pdbx_strand_id
1 'polypeptide(L)'
;MTKKQKEDYELNLKKLADNYAIRMTAREEGEIMGEERGAAKAKMEIIKNLLSAGEFSVSSIAKAAAVEEDYVLALKNELEVKKQ
;
A
#
# COMPACT_ATOMS: atom_id res chain seq x y z
N MET A 1 -1.14 33.00 -37.70
CA MET A 1 -2.10 32.08 -37.06
C MET A 1 -3.51 32.54 -37.37
N THR A 2 -4.33 31.68 -37.97
CA THR A 2 -5.77 31.93 -38.15
C THR A 2 -6.52 31.75 -36.82
N LYS A 3 -7.72 32.35 -36.68
CA LYS A 3 -8.54 32.22 -35.45
C LYS A 3 -8.74 30.76 -35.02
N LYS A 4 -9.00 29.88 -35.99
CA LYS A 4 -9.17 28.44 -35.78
C LYS A 4 -7.90 27.78 -35.20
N GLN A 5 -6.72 28.19 -35.66
CA GLN A 5 -5.44 27.70 -35.12
C GLN A 5 -5.18 28.17 -33.67
N LYS A 6 -5.70 29.35 -33.28
CA LYS A 6 -5.62 29.82 -31.88
C LYS A 6 -6.58 29.04 -30.98
N GLU A 7 -7.82 28.81 -31.43
CA GLU A 7 -8.81 28.03 -30.68
C GLU A 7 -8.36 26.57 -30.50
N ASP A 8 -7.83 25.94 -31.55
CA ASP A 8 -7.27 24.59 -31.47
C ASP A 8 -6.05 24.52 -30.55
N TYR A 9 -5.23 25.58 -30.52
CA TYR A 9 -4.08 25.68 -29.63
C TYR A 9 -4.50 25.80 -28.16
N GLU A 10 -5.47 26.67 -27.85
CA GLU A 10 -6.02 26.84 -26.51
C GLU A 10 -6.70 25.55 -26.01
N LEU A 11 -7.44 24.86 -26.88
CA LEU A 11 -8.07 23.58 -26.55
C LEU A 11 -7.02 22.50 -26.24
N ASN A 12 -5.94 22.44 -27.01
CA ASN A 12 -4.84 21.51 -26.77
C ASN A 12 -4.08 21.82 -25.48
N LEU A 13 -3.88 23.11 -25.16
CA LEU A 13 -3.28 23.52 -23.88
C LEU A 13 -4.15 23.08 -22.70
N LYS A 14 -5.47 23.24 -22.80
CA LYS A 14 -6.39 22.79 -21.75
C LYS A 14 -6.34 21.28 -21.56
N LYS A 15 -6.40 20.51 -22.65
CA LYS A 15 -6.26 19.04 -22.59
C LYS A 15 -4.92 18.60 -21.99
N LEU A 16 -3.85 19.32 -22.29
CA LEU A 16 -2.53 19.03 -21.72
C LEU A 16 -2.50 19.25 -20.21
N ALA A 17 -3.10 20.35 -19.74
CA ALA A 17 -3.22 20.65 -18.31
C ALA A 17 -4.08 19.62 -17.58
N ASP A 18 -5.23 19.25 -18.15
CA ASP A 18 -6.13 18.25 -17.57
C ASP A 18 -5.43 16.88 -17.48
N ASN A 19 -4.72 16.46 -18.54
CA ASN A 19 -3.96 15.21 -18.55
C ASN A 19 -2.81 15.21 -17.53
N TYR A 20 -2.15 16.35 -17.32
CA TYR A 20 -1.09 16.48 -16.32
C TYR A 20 -1.66 16.33 -14.91
N ALA A 21 -2.78 17.00 -14.62
CA ALA A 21 -3.46 16.90 -13.33
C ALA A 21 -3.88 15.46 -13.03
N ILE A 22 -4.48 14.76 -13.99
CA ILE A 22 -4.90 13.35 -13.84
C ILE A 22 -3.70 12.43 -13.58
N ARG A 23 -2.57 12.65 -14.26
CA ARG A 23 -1.35 11.85 -14.05
C ARG A 23 -0.73 12.07 -12.68
N MET A 24 -0.76 13.31 -12.19
CA MET A 24 -0.26 13.65 -10.84
C MET A 24 -1.10 12.97 -9.77
N THR A 25 -2.42 13.08 -9.85
CA THR A 25 -3.32 12.44 -8.86
C THR A 25 -3.22 10.92 -8.90
N ALA A 26 -3.17 10.32 -10.10
CA ALA A 26 -3.01 8.87 -10.24
C ALA A 26 -1.68 8.36 -9.67
N ARG A 27 -0.62 9.19 -9.73
CA ARG A 27 0.68 8.86 -9.14
C ARG A 27 0.62 8.95 -7.62
N GLU A 28 0.08 10.03 -7.06
CA GLU A 28 -0.06 10.18 -5.60
C GLU A 28 -0.93 9.07 -5.00
N GLU A 29 -2.07 8.76 -5.60
CA GLU A 29 -2.93 7.66 -5.15
C GLU A 29 -2.22 6.30 -5.25
N GLY A 30 -1.43 6.09 -6.31
CA GLY A 30 -0.62 4.88 -6.49
C GLY A 30 0.49 4.74 -5.45
N GLU A 31 1.16 5.84 -5.10
CA GLU A 31 2.18 5.88 -4.05
C GLU A 31 1.57 5.61 -2.67
N ILE A 32 0.45 6.27 -2.33
CA ILE A 32 -0.25 6.07 -1.04
C ILE A 32 -0.74 4.61 -0.90
N MET A 33 -1.43 4.08 -1.92
CA MET A 33 -1.87 2.67 -1.89
C MET A 33 -0.69 1.69 -1.86
N GLY A 34 0.42 2.04 -2.51
CA GLY A 34 1.65 1.25 -2.50
C GLY A 34 2.29 1.19 -1.12
N GLU A 35 2.39 2.34 -0.45
CA GLU A 35 2.93 2.46 0.90
C GLU A 35 2.05 1.75 1.94
N GLU A 36 0.73 1.92 1.90
CA GLU A 36 -0.18 1.24 2.83
C GLU A 36 -0.11 -0.29 2.68
N ARG A 37 -0.11 -0.78 1.43
CA ARG A 37 0.05 -2.22 1.16
C ARG A 37 1.44 -2.71 1.54
N GLY A 38 2.47 -1.91 1.32
CA GLY A 38 3.85 -2.22 1.72
C GLY A 38 3.99 -2.34 3.23
N ALA A 39 3.44 -1.38 3.98
CA ALA A 39 3.47 -1.36 5.43
C ALA A 39 2.68 -2.54 6.04
N ALA A 40 1.49 -2.84 5.50
CA ALA A 40 0.70 -3.98 5.95
C ALA A 40 1.41 -5.33 5.71
N LYS A 41 2.04 -5.49 4.52
CA LYS A 41 2.82 -6.69 4.20
C LYS A 41 4.06 -6.82 5.09
N ALA A 42 4.81 -5.73 5.28
CA ALA A 42 5.99 -5.72 6.14
C ALA A 42 5.66 -6.12 7.58
N LYS A 43 4.57 -5.56 8.14
CA LYS A 43 4.09 -5.94 9.48
C LYS A 43 3.72 -7.43 9.55
N MET A 44 3.02 -7.94 8.55
CA MET A 44 2.65 -9.36 8.49
C MET A 44 3.88 -10.27 8.39
N GLU A 45 4.88 -9.91 7.58
CA GLU A 45 6.13 -10.67 7.46
C GLU A 45 6.94 -10.67 8.76
N ILE A 46 7.03 -9.52 9.45
CA ILE A 46 7.66 -9.43 10.77
C ILE A 46 6.99 -10.38 11.76
N ILE A 47 5.65 -10.36 11.82
CA ILE A 47 4.88 -11.26 12.70
C ILE A 47 5.15 -12.72 12.35
N LYS A 48 5.12 -13.08 11.06
CA LYS A 48 5.38 -14.46 10.60
C LYS A 48 6.79 -14.93 10.93
N ASN A 49 7.78 -14.06 10.77
CA ASN A 49 9.18 -14.37 11.10
C ASN A 49 9.35 -14.58 12.60
N LEU A 50 8.77 -13.70 13.43
CA LEU A 50 8.82 -13.83 14.88
C LEU A 50 8.07 -15.07 15.40
N LEU A 51 6.91 -15.39 14.81
CA LEU A 51 6.17 -16.61 15.12
C LEU A 51 6.95 -17.86 14.69
N SER A 52 7.66 -17.81 13.57
CA SER A 52 8.47 -18.92 13.07
C SER A 52 9.74 -19.15 13.89
N ALA A 53 10.30 -18.09 14.48
CA ALA A 53 11.43 -18.19 15.39
C ALA A 53 11.06 -18.94 16.69
N GLY A 54 9.79 -18.86 17.13
CA GLY A 54 9.29 -19.60 18.29
C GLY A 54 9.78 -19.10 19.66
N GLU A 55 10.62 -18.05 19.67
CA GLU A 55 11.24 -17.50 20.89
C GLU A 55 10.39 -16.40 21.57
N PHE A 56 9.37 -15.87 20.86
CA PHE A 56 8.57 -14.74 21.34
C PHE A 56 7.13 -15.15 21.64
N SER A 57 6.57 -14.60 22.72
CA SER A 57 5.15 -14.76 23.05
C SER A 57 4.26 -13.93 22.12
N VAL A 58 3.02 -14.36 21.92
CA VAL A 58 2.00 -13.65 21.10
C VAL A 58 1.87 -12.18 21.52
N SER A 59 1.85 -11.91 22.83
CA SER A 59 1.78 -10.55 23.39
C SER A 59 3.00 -9.69 23.03
N SER A 60 4.22 -10.26 23.10
CA SER A 60 5.43 -9.54 22.73
C SER A 60 5.48 -9.22 21.23
N ILE A 61 5.01 -10.15 20.40
CA ILE A 61 4.92 -9.96 18.95
C ILE A 61 3.88 -8.89 18.60
N ALA A 62 2.72 -8.94 19.25
CA ALA A 62 1.65 -7.95 19.08
C ALA A 62 2.13 -6.53 19.42
N LYS A 63 2.85 -6.38 20.54
CA LYS A 63 3.49 -5.11 20.92
C LYS A 63 4.55 -4.66 19.93
N ALA A 64 5.42 -5.56 19.48
CA ALA A 64 6.49 -5.23 18.53
C ALA A 64 5.96 -4.79 17.16
N ALA A 65 4.87 -5.41 16.69
CA ALA A 65 4.25 -5.08 15.41
C ALA A 65 3.15 -4.00 15.50
N ALA A 66 2.86 -3.51 16.72
CA ALA A 66 1.78 -2.58 17.02
C ALA A 66 0.42 -3.04 16.44
N VAL A 67 0.07 -4.29 16.72
CA VAL A 67 -1.19 -4.94 16.32
C VAL A 67 -1.86 -5.59 17.54
N GLU A 68 -3.11 -6.00 17.38
CA GLU A 68 -3.82 -6.75 18.42
C GLU A 68 -3.32 -8.20 18.52
N GLU A 69 -3.40 -8.78 19.72
CA GLU A 69 -3.00 -10.16 19.97
C GLU A 69 -3.81 -11.16 19.16
N ASP A 70 -5.11 -10.89 18.95
CA ASP A 70 -6.01 -11.72 18.13
C ASP A 70 -5.52 -11.84 16.69
N TYR A 71 -4.96 -10.76 16.13
CA TYR A 71 -4.39 -10.76 14.78
C TYR A 71 -3.15 -11.66 14.68
N VAL A 72 -2.30 -11.65 15.72
CA VAL A 72 -1.12 -12.52 15.80
C VAL A 72 -1.53 -13.98 15.98
N LEU A 73 -2.57 -14.25 16.79
CA LEU A 73 -3.16 -15.57 16.98
C LEU A 73 -3.75 -16.14 15.67
N ALA A 74 -4.48 -15.33 14.91
CA ALA A 74 -4.99 -15.73 13.60
C ALA A 74 -3.86 -16.11 12.63
N LEU A 75 -2.80 -15.29 12.56
CA LEU A 75 -1.63 -15.57 11.73
C LEU A 75 -0.87 -16.83 12.18
N LYS A 76 -0.79 -17.08 13.49
CA LYS A 76 -0.20 -18.31 14.02
C LYS A 76 -0.99 -19.54 13.58
N ASN A 77 -2.32 -19.50 13.68
CA ASN A 77 -3.18 -20.60 13.25
C ASN A 77 -3.06 -20.85 11.74
N GLU A 78 -3.01 -19.80 10.92
CA GLU A 78 -2.76 -19.95 9.47
C GLU A 78 -1.42 -20.61 9.16
N LEU A 79 -0.37 -20.27 9.92
CA LEU A 79 0.97 -20.86 9.77
C LEU A 79 1.00 -22.35 10.15
N GLU A 80 0.27 -22.74 11.21
CA GLU A 80 0.16 -24.14 11.61
C GLU A 80 -0.65 -24.98 10.61
N VAL A 81 -1.76 -24.43 10.09
CA VAL A 81 -2.58 -25.09 9.05
C VAL A 81 -1.79 -25.30 7.76
N LYS A 82 -0.88 -24.39 7.39
CA LYS A 82 -0.02 -24.53 6.21
C LYS A 82 1.11 -25.56 6.35
N LYS A 83 1.43 -26.00 7.58
CA LYS A 83 2.48 -26.98 7.86
C LYS A 83 1.97 -28.43 7.88
N GLN A 84 0.65 -28.64 7.92
CA GLN A 84 0.01 -29.96 7.75
C GLN A 84 -0.25 -30.25 6.27
#